data_AF-A0A258GXP5-F1
#
_entry.id   AF-A0A258GXP5-F1
#
_cell.length_a   1.000
_cell.length_b   1.000
_cell.length_c   1.000
_cell.angle_alpha   90.00
_cell.angle_beta   90.00
_cell.angle_gamma   90.00
#
_symmetry.space_group_name_H-M   'P 1'
#
loop_
_entity.id
_entity.type
_entity.pdbx_description
1 polymer ?
#
loop_
_entity_poly.entity_id
_entity_poly.type
_entity_poly.pdbx_seq_one_letter_code
_entity_poly.pdbx_strand_id
1 'polypeptide(L)'
;MSEPESPDVIRRHTLATRLWHWTTAVSVIILLGSGLMILNAHGQLYWGEYGANFDQPWFKLIWFFDTARVPGWLTIPSSYNLALARRWHLFFALVLGFALLAYIFRGQIEALTGVNPVTALEITLGNFGLNVDLSPD
;
A
#
# COMPACT_ATOMS: atom_id res chain seq x y z
N MET A 1 -14.79 40.46 31.72
CA MET A 1 -13.95 39.28 31.45
C MET A 1 -14.76 38.40 30.52
N SER A 2 -14.55 38.50 29.20
CA SER A 2 -15.23 37.62 28.24
C SER A 2 -14.64 36.22 28.35
N GLU A 3 -15.47 35.19 28.50
CA GLU A 3 -15.03 33.79 28.50
C GLU A 3 -14.32 33.48 27.18
N PRO A 4 -13.19 32.73 27.20
CA PRO A 4 -12.55 32.30 25.97
C PRO A 4 -13.47 31.30 25.25
N GLU A 5 -13.90 31.65 24.04
CA GLU A 5 -14.54 30.72 23.11
C GLU A 5 -13.71 29.42 23.04
N SER A 6 -14.35 28.30 23.31
CA SER A 6 -13.70 26.99 23.26
C SER A 6 -13.21 26.77 21.83
N PRO A 7 -11.93 26.38 21.61
CA PRO A 7 -11.41 26.20 20.26
C PRO A 7 -12.23 25.13 19.53
N ASP A 8 -12.86 25.52 18.43
CA ASP A 8 -13.57 24.60 17.54
C ASP A 8 -12.57 23.59 16.95
N VAL A 9 -12.61 22.36 17.47
CA VAL A 9 -11.71 21.29 17.03
C VAL A 9 -12.28 20.68 15.75
N ILE A 10 -11.96 21.29 14.62
CA ILE A 10 -12.34 20.79 13.30
C ILE A 10 -11.59 19.48 13.01
N ARG A 11 -12.30 18.35 13.03
CA ARG A 11 -11.74 17.03 12.71
C ARG A 11 -11.62 16.84 11.21
N ARG A 12 -10.47 17.20 10.64
CA ARG A 12 -10.25 17.17 9.18
C ARG A 12 -10.16 15.78 8.55
N HIS A 13 -9.99 14.71 9.33
CA HIS A 13 -9.75 13.35 8.80
C HIS A 13 -10.38 12.28 9.68
N THR A 14 -11.32 11.51 9.10
CA THR A 14 -11.99 10.39 9.78
C THR A 14 -11.01 9.26 10.13
N LEU A 15 -11.31 8.52 11.19
CA LEU A 15 -10.52 7.33 11.57
C LEU A 15 -10.52 6.28 10.46
N ALA A 16 -11.64 6.14 9.73
CA ALA A 16 -11.75 5.23 8.59
C ALA A 16 -10.75 5.59 7.48
N THR A 17 -10.65 6.86 7.08
CA THR A 17 -9.69 7.31 6.06
C THR A 17 -8.25 7.09 6.53
N ARG A 18 -7.95 7.29 7.82
CA ARG A 18 -6.62 7.02 8.39
C ARG A 18 -6.27 5.54 8.35
N LEU A 19 -7.18 4.66 8.80
CA LEU A 19 -6.96 3.22 8.79
C LEU A 19 -6.76 2.68 7.37
N TRP A 20 -7.57 3.17 6.42
CA TRP A 20 -7.42 2.84 5.01
C TRP A 20 -6.06 3.27 4.45
N HIS A 21 -5.68 4.52 4.74
CA HIS A 21 -4.40 5.08 4.31
C HIS A 21 -3.22 4.31 4.90
N TRP A 22 -3.21 4.06 6.21
CA TRP A 22 -2.13 3.35 6.88
C TRP A 22 -2.00 1.90 6.41
N THR A 23 -3.12 1.21 6.20
CA THR A 23 -3.10 -0.16 5.64
C THR A 23 -2.47 -0.18 4.26
N THR A 24 -2.85 0.79 3.40
CA THR A 24 -2.28 0.94 2.06
C THR A 24 -0.79 1.29 2.12
N ALA A 25 -0.41 2.26 2.94
CA ALA A 25 0.96 2.72 3.11
C ALA A 25 1.88 1.59 3.61
N VAL A 26 1.45 0.85 4.63
CA VAL A 26 2.19 -0.30 5.17
C VAL A 26 2.35 -1.39 4.10
N SER A 27 1.30 -1.68 3.35
CA SER A 27 1.36 -2.67 2.26
C SER A 27 2.37 -2.27 1.19
N VAL A 28 2.37 -0.99 0.78
CA VAL A 28 3.33 -0.46 -0.21
C VAL A 28 4.76 -0.52 0.32
N ILE A 29 5.00 -0.14 1.56
CA ILE A 29 6.35 -0.18 2.17
C ILE A 29 6.89 -1.61 2.16
N ILE A 30 6.08 -2.59 2.55
CA ILE A 30 6.51 -3.99 2.62
C ILE A 30 6.68 -4.59 1.21
N LEU A 31 5.83 -4.21 0.26
CA LEU A 31 5.97 -4.62 -1.14
C LEU A 31 7.24 -4.08 -1.78
N LEU A 32 7.57 -2.81 -1.55
CA LEU A 32 8.79 -2.20 -2.05
C LEU A 32 10.03 -2.84 -1.42
N GLY A 33 10.05 -3.01 -0.10
CA GLY A 33 11.18 -3.65 0.61
C GLY A 33 11.40 -5.11 0.20
N SER A 34 10.32 -5.89 0.08
CA SER A 34 10.40 -7.29 -0.36
C SER A 34 10.70 -7.44 -1.86
N GLY A 35 10.15 -6.57 -2.71
CA GLY A 35 10.39 -6.56 -4.16
C GLY A 35 11.84 -6.20 -4.48
N LEU A 36 12.40 -5.23 -3.75
CA LEU A 36 13.80 -4.84 -3.88
C LEU A 36 14.74 -6.00 -3.48
N MET A 37 14.34 -6.83 -2.51
CA MET A 37 15.09 -8.05 -2.16
C MET A 37 15.03 -9.13 -3.25
N ILE A 38 13.93 -9.25 -4.00
CA ILE A 38 13.80 -10.17 -5.15
C ILE A 38 14.67 -9.68 -6.33
N LEU A 39 14.63 -8.39 -6.63
CA LEU A 39 15.44 -7.78 -7.69
C LEU A 39 16.94 -7.84 -7.39
N ASN A 40 17.32 -7.86 -6.11
CA ASN A 40 18.72 -8.03 -5.70
C ASN A 40 19.32 -9.39 -6.08
N ALA A 41 18.50 -10.41 -6.36
CA ALA A 41 18.97 -11.75 -6.69
C ALA A 41 19.66 -11.84 -8.07
N HIS A 42 19.22 -11.02 -9.03
CA HIS A 42 19.89 -10.79 -10.31
C HIS A 42 19.71 -9.31 -10.65
N GLY A 43 20.46 -8.45 -9.96
CA GLY A 43 20.40 -7.00 -10.14
C GLY A 43 20.96 -6.50 -11.48
N GLN A 44 20.95 -7.34 -12.52
CA GLN A 44 21.42 -7.04 -13.86
C GLN A 44 20.32 -7.40 -14.85
N LEU A 45 19.69 -6.39 -15.41
CA LEU A 45 18.70 -6.55 -16.47
C LEU A 45 19.44 -6.49 -17.81
N TYR A 46 19.46 -7.61 -18.51
CA TYR A 46 19.98 -7.71 -19.87
C TYR A 46 18.83 -7.54 -20.85
N TRP A 47 19.00 -6.66 -21.84
CA TRP A 47 18.04 -6.46 -22.91
C TRP A 47 18.81 -6.52 -24.24
N GLY A 48 18.51 -7.51 -25.09
CA GLY A 48 19.23 -7.73 -26.37
C GLY A 48 19.44 -9.21 -26.75
N GLU A 49 19.98 -9.45 -27.95
CA GLU A 49 20.00 -10.76 -28.66
C GLU A 49 21.16 -11.70 -28.27
N TYR A 50 22.02 -11.34 -27.31
CA TYR A 50 23.16 -12.17 -26.92
C TYR A 50 23.36 -12.23 -25.39
N GLY A 51 23.19 -13.43 -24.83
CA GLY A 51 23.60 -13.79 -23.47
C GLY A 51 24.98 -14.48 -23.39
N ALA A 52 25.73 -14.48 -24.50
CA ALA A 52 26.98 -15.24 -24.67
C ALA A 52 28.25 -14.36 -24.77
N ASN A 53 28.12 -13.04 -24.84
CA ASN A 53 29.23 -12.10 -24.78
C ASN A 53 29.21 -11.38 -23.42
N PHE A 54 30.38 -10.96 -22.93
CA PHE A 54 30.56 -10.16 -21.70
C PHE A 54 29.99 -8.74 -21.84
N ASP A 55 28.76 -8.61 -22.34
CA ASP A 55 28.14 -7.34 -22.64
C ASP A 55 27.63 -6.65 -21.37
N GLN A 56 27.70 -5.32 -21.37
CA GLN A 56 27.28 -4.50 -20.23
C GLN A 56 25.75 -4.60 -20.08
N PRO A 57 25.22 -5.05 -18.93
CA PRO A 57 23.78 -5.06 -18.70
C PRO A 57 23.23 -3.63 -18.69
N TRP A 58 22.05 -3.47 -19.30
CA TRP A 58 21.36 -2.19 -19.45
C TRP A 58 21.01 -1.53 -18.11
N PHE A 59 20.73 -2.33 -17.09
CA PHE A 59 20.49 -1.83 -15.73
C PHE A 59 21.23 -2.67 -14.70
N LYS A 60 22.11 -2.05 -13.90
CA LYS A 60 22.72 -2.67 -12.71
C LYS A 60 22.19 -2.02 -11.45
N LEU A 61 21.60 -2.81 -10.55
CA LEU A 61 21.12 -2.34 -9.24
C LEU A 61 22.25 -1.71 -8.40
N ILE A 62 23.50 -2.08 -8.68
CA ILE A 62 24.71 -1.53 -8.06
C ILE A 62 24.92 -0.03 -8.33
N TRP A 63 24.34 0.52 -9.41
CA TRP A 63 24.39 1.97 -9.71
C TRP A 63 23.61 2.81 -8.70
N PHE A 64 22.61 2.22 -8.07
CA PHE A 64 21.72 2.91 -7.13
C PHE A 64 22.06 2.58 -5.68
N PHE A 65 22.58 1.38 -5.45
CA PHE A 65 23.04 0.91 -4.15
C PHE A 65 24.49 0.47 -4.30
N ASP A 66 25.41 1.33 -3.85
CA ASP A 66 26.89 1.29 -3.96
C ASP A 66 27.57 -0.05 -3.56
N THR A 67 26.82 -1.08 -3.14
CA THR A 67 27.34 -2.38 -2.68
C THR A 67 26.56 -3.60 -3.20
N ALA A 68 25.56 -3.47 -4.09
CA ALA A 68 24.66 -4.59 -4.47
C ALA A 68 24.01 -5.30 -3.25
N ARG A 69 24.03 -4.62 -2.11
CA ARG A 69 23.42 -5.02 -0.86
C ARG A 69 22.63 -3.82 -0.42
N VAL A 70 21.36 -3.86 -0.77
CA VAL A 70 20.34 -2.96 -0.25
C VAL A 70 20.49 -2.92 1.29
N PRO A 71 20.50 -1.74 1.94
CA PRO A 71 20.69 -1.66 3.37
C PRO A 71 19.65 -2.49 4.15
N GLY A 72 20.07 -3.22 5.17
CA GLY A 72 19.23 -4.16 5.92
C GLY A 72 18.01 -3.56 6.64
N TRP A 73 17.92 -2.22 6.72
CA TRP A 73 16.74 -1.51 7.22
C TRP A 73 15.65 -1.32 6.15
N LEU A 74 16.01 -1.42 4.87
CA LEU A 74 15.09 -1.34 3.73
C LEU A 74 14.63 -2.74 3.27
N THR A 75 15.37 -3.80 3.62
CA THR A 75 15.03 -5.21 3.34
C THR A 75 14.57 -5.92 4.60
N ILE A 76 13.25 -6.01 4.80
CA ILE A 76 12.65 -6.86 5.83
C ILE A 76 12.38 -8.22 5.17
N PRO A 77 13.09 -9.32 5.51
CA PRO A 77 13.98 -9.58 6.65
C PRO A 77 15.50 -9.47 6.36
N SER A 78 16.28 -9.15 7.41
CA SER A 78 17.74 -8.93 7.41
C SER A 78 18.63 -10.14 7.08
N SER A 79 18.04 -11.32 6.86
CA SER A 79 18.72 -12.52 6.35
C SER A 79 18.31 -12.76 4.90
N TYR A 80 19.29 -13.02 4.02
CA TYR A 80 19.10 -13.30 2.59
C TYR A 80 18.29 -14.60 2.36
N ASN A 81 16.97 -14.55 2.55
CA ASN A 81 16.06 -15.67 2.36
C ASN A 81 15.05 -15.31 1.25
N LEU A 82 15.39 -15.67 0.01
CA LEU A 82 14.54 -15.41 -1.17
C LEU A 82 13.17 -16.09 -1.08
N ALA A 83 13.07 -17.22 -0.36
CA ALA A 83 11.79 -17.91 -0.18
C ALA A 83 10.89 -17.16 0.81
N LEU A 84 11.46 -16.44 1.77
CA LEU A 84 10.71 -15.60 2.70
C LEU A 84 10.28 -14.28 2.03
N ALA A 85 11.16 -13.65 1.23
CA ALA A 85 10.84 -12.47 0.42
C ALA A 85 9.59 -12.66 -0.43
N ARG A 86 9.56 -13.76 -1.20
CA ARG A 86 8.47 -14.07 -2.14
C ARG A 86 7.15 -14.30 -1.42
N ARG A 87 7.16 -14.97 -0.27
CA ARG A 87 5.94 -15.19 0.53
C ARG A 87 5.36 -13.88 1.03
N TRP A 88 6.18 -13.00 1.59
CA TRP A 88 5.75 -11.68 2.04
C TRP A 88 5.29 -10.80 0.88
N HIS A 89 6.00 -10.83 -0.24
CA HIS A 89 5.63 -10.05 -1.42
C HIS A 89 4.28 -10.49 -1.98
N LEU A 90 4.04 -11.79 -2.15
CA LEU A 90 2.76 -12.31 -2.64
C LEU A 90 1.62 -12.05 -1.65
N PHE A 91 1.87 -12.21 -0.35
CA PHE A 91 0.88 -11.94 0.68
C PHE A 91 0.41 -10.49 0.66
N PHE A 92 1.35 -9.53 0.69
CA PHE A 92 1.00 -8.11 0.66
C PHE A 92 0.52 -7.62 -0.71
N ALA A 93 0.94 -8.27 -1.81
CA ALA A 93 0.41 -7.99 -3.14
C ALA A 93 -1.09 -8.31 -3.21
N LEU A 94 -1.51 -9.41 -2.58
CA LEU A 94 -2.93 -9.74 -2.45
C LEU A 94 -3.66 -8.71 -1.58
N VAL A 95 -3.09 -8.33 -0.43
CA VAL A 95 -3.71 -7.30 0.44
C VAL A 95 -3.92 -5.99 -0.33
N LEU A 96 -2.89 -5.50 -1.03
CA LEU A 96 -2.99 -4.28 -1.82
C LEU A 96 -3.96 -4.44 -3.01
N GLY A 97 -3.94 -5.59 -3.68
CA GLY A 97 -4.83 -5.91 -4.79
C GLY A 97 -6.31 -5.92 -4.37
N PHE A 98 -6.63 -6.58 -3.26
CA PHE A 98 -7.99 -6.57 -2.70
C PHE A 98 -8.39 -5.18 -2.19
N ALA A 99 -7.48 -4.42 -1.58
CA ALA A 99 -7.75 -3.04 -1.18
C ALA A 99 -8.06 -2.15 -2.39
N LEU A 100 -7.30 -2.27 -3.48
CA LEU A 100 -7.56 -1.53 -4.71
C LEU A 100 -8.90 -1.94 -5.34
N LEU A 101 -9.21 -3.24 -5.38
CA LEU A 101 -10.49 -3.74 -5.88
C LEU A 101 -11.66 -3.20 -5.06
N ALA A 102 -11.56 -3.17 -3.73
CA ALA A 102 -12.59 -2.59 -2.87
C ALA A 102 -12.78 -1.10 -3.14
N TYR A 103 -11.70 -0.34 -3.37
CA TYR A 103 -11.77 1.08 -3.75
C TYR A 103 -12.47 1.28 -5.09
N ILE A 104 -12.12 0.47 -6.10
CA ILE A 104 -12.77 0.52 -7.41
C ILE A 104 -14.25 0.16 -7.28
N PHE A 105 -14.57 -0.91 -6.55
CA PHE A 105 -15.93 -1.38 -6.36
C PHE A 105 -16.81 -0.34 -5.66
N ARG A 106 -16.29 0.33 -4.62
CA ARG A 106 -16.93 1.51 -4.01
C ARG A 106 -17.29 2.55 -5.07
N GLY A 107 -16.34 2.90 -5.94
CA GLY A 107 -16.55 3.88 -7.02
C GLY A 107 -17.56 3.42 -8.06
N GLN A 108 -17.59 2.13 -8.42
CA GLN A 108 -18.58 1.57 -9.34
C GLN A 108 -20.00 1.60 -8.75
N ILE A 109 -20.17 1.28 -7.46
CA ILE A 109 -21.48 1.38 -6.80
C ILE A 109 -22.00 2.83 -6.88
N GLU A 110 -21.15 3.79 -6.52
CA GLU A 110 -21.51 5.21 -6.54
C GLU A 110 -21.87 5.66 -7.97
N ALA A 111 -21.10 5.26 -8.97
CA ALA A 111 -21.37 5.57 -10.38
C ALA A 111 -22.66 4.95 -10.92
N LEU A 112 -23.00 3.72 -10.52
CA LEU A 112 -24.18 3.00 -11.02
C LEU A 112 -25.47 3.36 -10.29
N THR A 113 -25.39 3.72 -9.01
CA THR A 113 -26.57 3.93 -8.15
C THR A 113 -26.81 5.40 -7.80
N GLY A 114 -25.80 6.27 -7.94
CA GLY A 114 -25.86 7.65 -7.46
C GLY A 114 -25.93 7.79 -5.93
N VAL A 115 -25.89 6.67 -5.20
CA VAL A 115 -25.92 6.63 -3.73
C VAL A 115 -24.50 6.44 -3.22
N ASN A 116 -24.11 7.22 -2.22
CA ASN A 116 -22.84 7.03 -1.54
C ASN A 116 -22.88 5.69 -0.77
N PRO A 117 -22.00 4.71 -1.05
CA PRO A 117 -22.02 3.41 -0.38
C PRO A 117 -21.80 3.52 1.14
N VAL A 118 -21.19 4.62 1.62
CA VAL A 118 -20.99 4.86 3.05
C VAL A 118 -22.32 5.17 3.74
N THR A 119 -23.16 6.04 3.17
CA THR A 119 -24.47 6.36 3.75
C THR A 119 -25.44 5.18 3.64
N ALA A 120 -25.35 4.39 2.56
CA ALA A 120 -26.09 3.14 2.43
C ALA A 120 -25.72 2.12 3.53
N LEU A 121 -24.44 2.07 3.91
CA LEU A 121 -23.95 1.22 4.98
C LEU A 121 -24.44 1.70 6.35
N GLU A 122 -24.43 3.00 6.63
CA GLU A 122 -24.98 3.57 7.87
C GLU A 122 -26.46 3.23 8.07
N ILE A 123 -27.28 3.41 7.03
CA ILE A 123 -28.71 3.07 7.07
C ILE A 123 -28.89 1.58 7.34
N THR A 124 -28.07 0.74 6.69
CA THR A 124 -28.13 -0.72 6.88
C THR A 124 -27.73 -1.10 8.30
N LEU A 125 -26.65 -0.55 8.85
CA LEU A 125 -26.20 -0.81 10.22
C LEU A 125 -27.20 -0.30 11.27
N GLY A 126 -27.82 0.85 11.02
CA GLY A 126 -28.90 1.41 11.85
C GLY A 126 -30.11 0.48 11.93
N ASN A 127 -30.47 -0.19 10.82
CA ASN A 127 -31.54 -1.22 10.82
C ASN A 127 -31.20 -2.44 11.69
N PHE A 128 -29.91 -2.69 11.96
CA PHE A 128 -29.43 -3.74 12.88
C PHE A 128 -29.16 -3.23 14.31
N GLY A 129 -29.51 -1.98 14.62
CA GLY A 129 -29.30 -1.37 15.94
C GLY A 129 -27.86 -0.88 16.19
N LEU A 130 -27.00 -0.85 15.17
CA LEU A 130 -25.64 -0.31 15.24
C LEU A 130 -25.61 1.09 14.60
N ASN A 131 -25.80 2.13 15.40
CA ASN A 131 -25.64 3.51 14.93
C ASN A 131 -24.15 3.90 14.95
N VAL A 132 -23.51 3.79 13.79
CA VAL A 132 -22.13 4.21 13.56
C VAL A 132 -22.16 5.36 12.56
N ASP A 133 -21.60 6.50 12.93
CA ASP A 133 -21.40 7.64 12.04
C ASP A 133 -20.11 7.41 11.23
N LEU A 134 -20.28 7.11 9.95
CA LEU A 134 -19.21 6.84 8.98
C LEU A 134 -19.02 8.00 8.00
N SER A 135 -19.95 8.96 8.01
CA SER A 135 -19.93 10.19 7.26
C SER A 135 -18.69 11.00 7.65
N PRO A 136 -17.94 11.53 6.67
CA PRO A 136 -17.02 12.61 6.96
C PRO A 136 -17.85 13.86 7.28
N ASP A 137 -17.80 14.32 8.53
CA ASP A 137 -18.17 15.66 8.96
C ASP A 137 -17.37 16.75 8.21
#